data_AF-A0AAD8EVD5-F1
#
_entry.id   AF-A0AAD8EVD5-F1
#
_cell.length_a   1.000
_cell.length_b   1.000
_cell.length_c   1.000
_cell.angle_alpha   90.00
_cell.angle_beta   90.00
_cell.angle_gamma   90.00
#
_symmetry.space_group_name_H-M   'P 1'
#
loop_
_entity.id
_entity.type
_entity.pdbx_description
1 polymer ?
#
loop_
_entity_poly.entity_id
_entity_poly.type
_entity_poly.pdbx_seq_one_letter_code
_entity_poly.pdbx_strand_id
1 'polypeptide(L)'
;PVCCISLPQHQQLVGSISLPQHQQPVCCISLPQHNSLCVVSLYHNNNSLCVVYLYHNINSLCVVYLYHNINSRWVQSLYHNINSLWVVSLYHNIISLCVLSLYHNINSLWVLSHYHNINSLCVLSLYHNINSLWVVSLYHNINSLWVVSLYHNINSRCVLSLYHNINSLWVLSLYHNINSRWVLSHYHSPQ
;
A
#
# COMPACT_ATOMS: atom_id res chain seq x y z
N PRO A 1 -0.20 -27.03 12.30
CA PRO A 1 1.16 -26.91 12.86
C PRO A 1 1.33 -25.62 13.67
N VAL A 2 1.45 -25.76 15.00
CA VAL A 2 1.80 -24.66 15.93
C VAL A 2 3.31 -24.42 15.81
N CYS A 3 3.75 -23.20 15.50
CA CYS A 3 5.13 -22.81 15.78
C CYS A 3 5.19 -22.30 17.21
N CYS A 4 5.80 -23.06 18.11
CA CYS A 4 6.19 -22.60 19.43
C CYS A 4 7.58 -21.98 19.32
N ILE A 5 7.76 -20.76 19.83
CA ILE A 5 9.09 -20.21 20.12
C ILE A 5 9.12 -19.97 21.63
N SER A 6 10.04 -20.65 22.33
CA SER A 6 10.32 -20.44 23.75
C SER A 6 11.76 -19.99 23.94
N LEU A 7 11.98 -18.96 24.77
CA LEU A 7 13.28 -18.59 25.37
C LEU A 7 13.04 -17.84 26.71
N PRO A 8 14.05 -17.80 27.61
CA PRO A 8 13.84 -17.96 29.04
C PRO A 8 13.40 -16.69 29.79
N GLN A 9 12.52 -16.93 30.77
CA GLN A 9 12.25 -16.20 32.02
C GLN A 9 12.66 -14.72 32.09
N HIS A 10 11.93 -13.83 31.40
CA HIS A 10 11.35 -12.59 32.00
C HIS A 10 10.57 -11.69 31.01
N GLN A 11 9.96 -12.22 29.95
CA GLN A 11 9.14 -11.40 29.04
C GLN A 11 7.86 -12.15 28.69
N GLN A 12 6.69 -11.59 29.04
CA GLN A 12 5.39 -12.14 28.69
C GLN A 12 5.08 -11.82 27.22
N LEU A 13 4.86 -12.86 26.43
CA LEU A 13 4.35 -12.76 25.06
C LEU A 13 2.86 -13.17 25.06
N VAL A 14 2.03 -12.45 24.30
CA VAL A 14 0.66 -12.87 23.98
C VAL A 14 0.62 -13.24 22.51
N GLY A 15 0.45 -14.54 22.23
CA GLY A 15 -0.04 -15.04 20.94
C GLY A 15 0.64 -16.29 20.40
N SER A 16 -0.10 -17.40 20.38
CA SER A 16 0.17 -18.57 19.53
C SER A 16 -1.16 -19.03 18.92
N ILE A 17 -1.20 -19.29 17.60
CA ILE A 17 -2.39 -19.87 16.94
C ILE A 17 -1.95 -21.04 16.05
N SER A 18 -2.44 -22.25 16.37
CA SER A 18 -2.57 -23.37 15.42
C SER A 18 -3.74 -23.12 14.47
N LEU A 19 -3.55 -23.33 13.16
CA LEU A 19 -4.64 -23.41 12.20
C LEU A 19 -4.99 -24.87 11.84
N PRO A 20 -6.29 -25.23 11.74
CA PRO A 20 -6.76 -26.37 10.98
C PRO A 20 -6.57 -26.15 9.47
N GLN A 21 -6.47 -27.25 8.72
CA GLN A 21 -6.15 -27.30 7.28
C GLN A 21 -7.24 -26.66 6.40
N HIS A 22 -7.27 -25.33 6.23
CA HIS A 22 -7.65 -24.65 4.97
C HIS A 22 -7.60 -23.11 4.97
N GLN A 23 -7.07 -22.44 6.00
CA GLN A 23 -7.05 -20.97 6.06
C GLN A 23 -5.65 -20.44 6.40
N GLN A 24 -5.25 -19.33 5.77
CA GLN A 24 -3.91 -18.75 5.86
C GLN A 24 -3.69 -17.97 7.17
N PRO A 25 -2.46 -17.94 7.72
CA PRO A 25 -2.19 -17.39 9.05
C PRO A 25 -2.22 -15.86 9.09
N VAL A 26 -2.91 -15.32 10.10
CA VAL A 26 -2.85 -13.90 10.50
C VAL A 26 -1.89 -13.79 11.69
N CYS A 27 -0.87 -12.94 11.59
CA CYS A 27 -0.01 -12.55 12.71
C CYS A 27 -0.14 -11.04 12.94
N CYS A 28 -0.57 -10.63 14.13
CA CYS A 28 -0.48 -9.25 14.60
C CYS A 28 0.29 -9.26 15.94
N ILE A 29 1.35 -8.46 16.03
CA ILE A 29 2.10 -8.20 17.27
C ILE A 29 1.65 -6.82 17.75
N SER A 30 1.12 -6.71 18.97
CA SER A 30 0.94 -5.43 19.65
C SER A 30 2.07 -5.24 20.65
N LEU A 31 2.79 -4.11 20.58
CA LEU A 31 3.68 -3.66 21.64
C LEU A 31 3.10 -2.39 22.27
N PRO A 32 2.95 -2.33 23.60
CA PRO A 32 2.71 -1.08 24.29
C PRO A 32 4.05 -0.32 24.39
N GLN A 33 4.00 0.97 24.02
CA GLN A 33 5.02 2.00 24.28
C GLN A 33 6.31 1.98 23.43
N HIS A 34 6.18 2.47 22.19
CA HIS A 34 7.06 3.45 21.49
C HIS A 34 7.22 3.19 19.97
N ASN A 35 6.63 4.12 19.19
CA ASN A 35 7.12 4.76 17.95
C ASN A 35 7.49 3.98 16.68
N SER A 36 7.37 2.66 16.62
CA SER A 36 7.49 1.91 15.36
C SER A 36 6.41 0.84 15.21
N LEU A 37 5.67 0.89 14.11
CA LEU A 37 4.63 -0.10 13.77
C LEU A 37 4.97 -0.78 12.44
N CYS A 38 4.78 -2.10 12.38
CA CYS A 38 4.92 -2.89 11.15
C CYS A 38 3.66 -3.73 10.94
N VAL A 39 3.01 -3.62 9.78
CA VAL A 39 1.81 -4.41 9.46
C VAL A 39 1.98 -5.12 8.14
N VAL A 40 1.77 -6.45 8.15
CA VAL A 40 1.85 -7.33 6.98
C VAL A 40 0.51 -8.03 6.81
N SER A 41 -0.03 -8.12 5.60
CA SER A 41 -1.24 -8.89 5.34
C SER A 41 -1.10 -9.80 4.11
N LEU A 42 -1.42 -11.08 4.28
CA LEU A 42 -1.38 -12.13 3.27
C LEU A 42 -2.77 -12.72 3.06
N TYR A 43 -3.23 -12.77 1.82
CA TYR A 43 -4.45 -13.48 1.47
C TYR A 43 -4.33 -14.12 0.09
N HIS A 44 -4.91 -15.32 -0.04
CA HIS A 44 -4.92 -16.10 -1.26
C HIS A 44 -6.34 -16.62 -1.51
N ASN A 45 -6.82 -16.46 -2.74
CA ASN A 45 -8.11 -16.95 -3.23
C ASN A 45 -9.30 -16.45 -2.39
N ASN A 46 -9.75 -15.23 -2.65
CA ASN A 46 -10.94 -14.66 -2.02
C ASN A 46 -11.88 -14.02 -3.04
N ASN A 47 -13.19 -14.20 -2.87
CA ASN A 47 -14.16 -13.56 -3.75
C ASN A 47 -14.32 -12.06 -3.45
N SER A 48 -14.30 -11.66 -2.18
CA SER A 48 -14.44 -10.26 -1.79
C SER A 48 -13.67 -9.94 -0.51
N LEU A 49 -13.02 -8.78 -0.48
CA LEU A 49 -12.33 -8.28 0.70
C LEU A 49 -12.43 -6.75 0.81
N CYS A 50 -12.55 -6.27 2.04
CA CYS A 50 -12.47 -4.85 2.41
C CYS A 50 -11.48 -4.71 3.56
N VAL A 51 -10.53 -3.79 3.45
CA VAL A 51 -9.59 -3.52 4.54
C VAL A 51 -9.40 -2.02 4.73
N VAL A 52 -9.42 -1.60 5.99
CA VAL A 52 -9.32 -0.21 6.42
C VAL A 52 -8.19 -0.08 7.43
N TYR A 53 -7.33 0.92 7.22
CA TYR A 53 -6.26 1.28 8.15
C TYR A 53 -6.39 2.73 8.59
N LEU A 54 -6.33 2.97 9.89
CA LEU A 54 -6.36 4.30 10.51
C LEU A 54 -5.21 4.42 11.50
N TYR A 55 -4.35 5.41 11.29
CA TYR A 55 -3.17 5.61 12.10
C TYR A 55 -2.91 7.09 12.36
N HIS A 56 -2.46 7.40 13.58
CA HIS A 56 -2.30 8.76 14.05
C HIS A 56 -1.04 8.89 14.91
N ASN A 57 -0.25 9.95 14.69
CA ASN A 57 0.94 10.31 15.49
C ASN A 57 1.95 9.16 15.63
N ILE A 58 2.62 8.80 14.53
CA ILE A 58 3.61 7.72 14.52
C ILE A 58 4.96 8.26 14.07
N ASN A 59 6.05 7.84 14.72
CA ASN A 59 7.38 8.20 14.24
C ASN A 59 7.79 7.37 13.02
N SER A 60 7.56 6.05 13.06
CA SER A 60 7.84 5.16 11.92
C SER A 60 6.75 4.10 11.72
N LEU A 61 6.31 3.94 10.49
CA LEU A 61 5.31 2.95 10.12
C LEU A 61 5.68 2.26 8.80
N CYS A 62 5.67 0.94 8.81
CA CYS A 62 5.80 0.11 7.62
C CYS A 62 4.54 -0.73 7.42
N VAL A 63 3.97 -0.69 6.22
CA VAL A 63 2.78 -1.48 5.87
C VAL A 63 3.02 -2.25 4.57
N VAL A 64 2.74 -3.55 4.60
CA VAL A 64 2.97 -4.48 3.49
C VAL A 64 1.71 -5.28 3.20
N TYR A 65 1.30 -5.25 1.94
CA TYR A 65 0.13 -5.97 1.43
C TYR A 65 0.54 -6.97 0.35
N LEU A 66 0.12 -8.22 0.49
CA LEU A 66 0.33 -9.28 -0.49
C LEU A 66 -0.98 -10.04 -0.72
N TYR A 67 -1.47 -9.97 -1.95
CA TYR A 67 -2.80 -10.44 -2.31
C TYR A 67 -2.77 -11.22 -3.62
N HIS A 68 -3.38 -12.40 -3.63
CA HIS A 68 -3.38 -13.30 -4.79
C HIS A 68 -4.78 -13.82 -5.10
N ASN A 69 -5.18 -13.75 -6.37
CA ASN A 69 -6.46 -14.23 -6.90
C ASN A 69 -7.66 -13.67 -6.13
N ILE A 70 -8.07 -12.45 -6.45
CA ILE A 70 -9.21 -11.81 -5.80
C ILE A 70 -10.22 -11.32 -6.83
N ASN A 71 -11.51 -11.62 -6.63
CA ASN A 71 -12.51 -11.06 -7.55
C ASN A 71 -12.76 -9.59 -7.25
N SER A 72 -12.98 -9.22 -5.99
CA SER A 72 -13.23 -7.83 -5.60
C SER A 72 -12.46 -7.41 -4.37
N ARG A 73 -11.81 -6.25 -4.43
CA ARG A 73 -11.03 -5.71 -3.32
C ARG A 73 -11.20 -4.21 -3.17
N TRP A 74 -11.41 -3.80 -1.92
CA TRP A 74 -11.30 -2.40 -1.52
C TRP A 74 -10.28 -2.22 -0.40
N VAL A 75 -9.42 -1.21 -0.54
CA VAL A 75 -8.47 -0.80 0.49
C VAL A 75 -8.63 0.68 0.75
N GLN A 76 -8.83 1.03 2.01
CA GLN A 76 -8.81 2.41 2.47
C GLN A 76 -7.73 2.59 3.53
N SER A 77 -6.96 3.67 3.41
CA SER A 77 -5.93 3.98 4.38
C SER A 77 -5.86 5.48 4.67
N LEU A 78 -5.81 5.82 5.95
CA LEU A 78 -5.76 7.20 6.46
C LEU A 78 -4.65 7.31 7.50
N TYR A 79 -3.70 8.20 7.22
CA TYR A 79 -2.51 8.40 8.04
C TYR A 79 -2.33 9.88 8.35
N HIS A 80 -2.11 10.18 9.63
CA HIS A 80 -1.97 11.54 10.12
C HIS A 80 -0.74 11.72 11.01
N ASN A 81 0.04 12.78 10.74
CA ASN A 81 1.26 13.15 11.49
C ASN A 81 2.24 11.99 11.61
N ILE A 82 2.93 11.66 10.51
CA ILE A 82 3.93 10.58 10.51
C ILE A 82 5.29 11.12 10.10
N ASN A 83 6.33 10.78 10.86
CA ASN A 83 7.69 11.19 10.48
C ASN A 83 8.24 10.33 9.33
N SER A 84 8.05 9.01 9.38
CA SER A 84 8.42 8.10 8.29
C SER A 84 7.35 7.04 8.01
N LEU A 85 6.93 6.94 6.75
CA LEU A 85 5.96 5.96 6.28
C LEU A 85 6.50 5.20 5.08
N TRP A 86 6.43 3.87 5.16
CA TRP A 86 6.72 2.94 4.07
C TRP A 86 5.48 2.10 3.77
N VAL A 87 5.00 2.12 2.54
CA VAL A 87 3.87 1.30 2.09
C VAL A 87 4.30 0.48 0.88
N VAL A 88 4.16 -0.83 0.99
CA VAL A 88 4.41 -1.78 -0.09
C VAL A 88 3.13 -2.53 -0.39
N SER A 89 2.72 -2.54 -1.66
CA SER A 89 1.54 -3.25 -2.09
C SER A 89 1.81 -4.11 -3.32
N LEU A 90 1.58 -5.42 -3.21
CA LEU A 90 1.69 -6.35 -4.32
C LEU A 90 0.36 -7.10 -4.49
N TYR A 91 -0.19 -7.02 -5.69
CA TYR A 91 -1.47 -7.64 -6.04
C TYR A 91 -1.33 -8.44 -7.34
N HIS A 92 -1.85 -9.66 -7.33
CA HIS A 92 -1.80 -10.58 -8.46
C HIS A 92 -3.18 -11.15 -8.79
N ASN A 93 -3.54 -11.11 -10.09
CA ASN A 93 -4.79 -11.63 -10.66
C ASN A 93 -6.03 -11.09 -9.93
N ILE A 94 -6.43 -9.87 -10.26
CA ILE A 94 -7.60 -9.23 -9.63
C ILE A 94 -8.62 -8.80 -10.67
N ILE A 95 -9.90 -9.12 -10.44
CA ILE A 95 -10.95 -8.65 -11.36
C ILE A 95 -11.25 -7.18 -11.12
N SER A 96 -11.43 -6.76 -9.86
CA SER A 96 -11.68 -5.37 -9.48
C SER A 96 -10.92 -4.98 -8.21
N LEU A 97 -10.11 -3.93 -8.30
CA LEU A 97 -9.37 -3.35 -7.18
C LEU A 97 -9.59 -1.84 -7.10
N CYS A 98 -9.96 -1.37 -5.92
CA CYS A 98 -10.01 0.05 -5.60
C CYS A 98 -9.16 0.33 -4.34
N VAL A 99 -8.23 1.28 -4.48
CA VAL A 99 -7.31 1.71 -3.41
C VAL A 99 -7.50 3.20 -3.16
N LEU A 100 -7.85 3.55 -1.93
CA LEU A 100 -7.92 4.91 -1.42
C LEU A 100 -6.85 5.14 -0.37
N SER A 101 -6.04 6.17 -0.56
CA SER A 101 -4.98 6.56 0.35
C SER A 101 -5.02 8.06 0.66
N LEU A 102 -5.02 8.39 1.95
CA LEU A 102 -5.07 9.74 2.48
C LEU A 102 -3.91 9.95 3.45
N TYR A 103 -3.05 10.91 3.15
CA TYR A 103 -1.86 11.20 3.94
C TYR A 103 -1.81 12.68 4.32
N HIS A 104 -1.67 12.95 5.61
CA HIS A 104 -1.59 14.31 6.14
C HIS A 104 -0.35 14.50 7.02
N ASN A 105 0.42 15.56 6.73
CA ASN A 105 1.64 15.94 7.45
C ASN A 105 2.64 14.78 7.58
N ILE A 106 3.34 14.48 6.49
CA ILE A 106 4.35 13.41 6.47
C ILE A 106 5.72 14.00 6.17
N ASN A 107 6.72 13.70 7.00
CA ASN A 107 8.08 14.16 6.72
C ASN A 107 8.73 13.32 5.60
N SER A 108 8.58 11.98 5.65
CA SER A 108 9.04 11.08 4.59
C SER A 108 8.02 10.00 4.26
N LEU A 109 7.65 9.91 2.98
CA LEU A 109 6.68 8.95 2.46
C LEU A 109 7.26 8.16 1.29
N TRP A 110 7.31 6.84 1.45
CA TRP A 110 7.73 5.89 0.44
C TRP A 110 6.59 4.93 0.11
N VAL A 111 6.18 4.92 -1.16
CA VAL A 111 5.13 4.02 -1.65
C VAL A 111 5.68 3.21 -2.81
N LEU A 112 5.62 1.89 -2.67
CA LEU A 112 5.88 0.94 -3.73
C LEU A 112 4.61 0.16 -4.01
N SER A 113 4.15 0.18 -5.26
CA SER A 113 2.98 -0.57 -5.67
C SER A 113 3.26 -1.39 -6.93
N HIS A 114 2.93 -2.67 -6.90
CA HIS A 114 3.01 -3.58 -8.04
C HIS A 114 1.68 -4.28 -8.26
N TYR A 115 1.20 -4.22 -9.50
CA TYR A 115 -0.08 -4.80 -9.89
C TYR A 115 0.12 -5.65 -11.15
N HIS A 116 -0.33 -6.90 -11.10
CA HIS A 116 -0.19 -7.85 -12.19
C HIS A 116 -1.54 -8.49 -12.55
N ASN A 117 -1.91 -8.44 -13.84
CA ASN A 117 -3.16 -8.96 -14.40
C ASN A 117 -4.40 -8.44 -13.64
N ILE A 118 -4.78 -7.18 -13.91
CA ILE A 118 -5.98 -6.60 -13.28
C ILE A 118 -6.98 -6.15 -14.35
N ASN A 119 -8.24 -6.56 -14.22
CA ASN A 119 -9.26 -6.13 -15.17
C ASN A 119 -9.69 -4.67 -14.91
N SER A 120 -9.97 -4.29 -13.67
CA SER A 120 -10.21 -2.88 -13.30
C SER A 120 -9.42 -2.45 -12.06
N LEU A 121 -8.70 -1.34 -12.20
CA LEU A 121 -7.90 -0.75 -11.13
C LEU A 121 -8.21 0.74 -10.97
N CYS A 122 -8.67 1.11 -9.78
CA CYS A 122 -8.87 2.49 -9.35
C CYS A 122 -7.90 2.81 -8.21
N VAL A 123 -7.08 3.84 -8.39
CA VAL A 123 -6.19 4.35 -7.35
C VAL A 123 -6.48 5.83 -7.13
N LEU A 124 -6.89 6.17 -5.91
CA LEU A 124 -7.07 7.55 -5.46
C LEU A 124 -6.08 7.84 -4.33
N SER A 125 -5.27 8.87 -4.53
CA SER A 125 -4.28 9.30 -3.55
C SER A 125 -4.35 10.80 -3.29
N LEU A 126 -4.36 11.18 -2.01
CA LEU A 126 -4.45 12.55 -1.55
C LEU A 126 -3.34 12.80 -0.53
N TYR A 127 -2.47 13.76 -0.85
CA TYR A 127 -1.29 14.09 -0.05
C TYR A 127 -1.31 15.57 0.33
N HIS A 128 -1.18 15.83 1.63
CA HIS A 128 -1.12 17.18 2.18
C HIS A 128 0.12 17.38 3.06
N ASN A 129 0.90 18.43 2.76
CA ASN A 129 2.12 18.82 3.46
C ASN A 129 3.12 17.66 3.58
N ILE A 130 3.86 17.39 2.50
CA ILE A 130 4.86 16.32 2.45
C ILE A 130 6.25 16.91 2.20
N ASN A 131 7.21 16.65 3.10
CA ASN A 131 8.58 17.13 2.88
C ASN A 131 9.29 16.30 1.80
N SER A 132 9.16 14.98 1.84
CA SER A 132 9.71 14.08 0.83
C SER A 132 8.74 12.96 0.44
N LEU A 133 8.47 12.84 -0.87
CA LEU A 133 7.57 11.86 -1.44
C LEU A 133 8.30 11.04 -2.52
N TRP A 134 8.39 9.73 -2.30
CA TRP A 134 8.89 8.77 -3.28
C TRP A 134 7.81 7.75 -3.61
N VAL A 135 7.40 7.71 -4.87
CA VAL A 135 6.38 6.76 -5.34
C VAL A 135 6.93 5.96 -6.51
N VAL A 136 6.85 4.64 -6.41
CA VAL A 136 7.16 3.71 -7.49
C VAL A 136 5.93 2.86 -7.75
N SER A 137 5.44 2.90 -8.99
CA SER A 137 4.29 2.11 -9.40
C SER A 137 4.60 1.28 -10.63
N LEU A 138 4.31 -0.01 -10.58
CA LEU A 138 4.54 -0.97 -11.65
C LEU A 138 3.22 -1.66 -11.97
N TYR A 139 2.77 -1.57 -13.23
CA TYR A 139 1.52 -2.13 -13.70
C TYR A 139 1.74 -3.02 -14.91
N HIS A 140 1.20 -4.23 -14.88
CA HIS A 140 1.32 -5.20 -15.95
C HIS A 140 -0.03 -5.83 -16.28
N ASN A 141 -0.41 -5.83 -17.57
CA ASN A 141 -1.66 -6.38 -18.12
C ASN A 141 -2.89 -5.83 -17.38
N ILE A 142 -3.22 -4.55 -17.61
CA ILE A 142 -4.36 -3.88 -16.98
C ILE A 142 -5.40 -3.51 -18.03
N ASN A 143 -6.63 -4.04 -17.95
CA ASN A 143 -7.65 -3.68 -18.95
C ASN A 143 -8.12 -2.22 -18.76
N SER A 144 -8.34 -1.80 -17.50
CA SER A 144 -8.72 -0.43 -17.17
C SER A 144 -7.99 0.10 -15.95
N LEU A 145 -7.29 1.22 -16.13
CA LEU A 145 -6.57 1.92 -15.08
C LEU A 145 -7.10 3.35 -14.93
N TRP A 146 -7.56 3.68 -13.72
CA TRP A 146 -7.89 5.04 -13.31
C TRP A 146 -7.02 5.46 -12.13
N VAL A 147 -6.20 6.49 -12.32
CA VAL A 147 -5.34 7.05 -11.27
C VAL A 147 -5.68 8.51 -11.07
N VAL A 148 -6.01 8.87 -9.84
CA VAL A 148 -6.19 10.26 -9.42
C VAL A 148 -5.23 10.55 -8.28
N SER A 149 -4.43 11.60 -8.45
CA SER A 149 -3.47 12.03 -7.43
C SER A 149 -3.56 13.53 -7.20
N LEU A 150 -3.80 13.92 -5.95
CA LEU A 150 -3.88 15.31 -5.51
C LEU A 150 -2.78 15.60 -4.51
N TYR A 151 -2.01 16.66 -4.76
CA TYR A 151 -0.84 17.01 -3.96
C TYR A 151 -0.86 18.48 -3.57
N HIS A 152 -0.64 18.74 -2.28
CA HIS A 152 -0.56 20.10 -1.73
C HIS A 152 0.70 20.26 -0.86
N ASN A 153 1.49 21.30 -1.15
CA ASN A 153 2.73 21.66 -0.45
C ASN A 153 3.72 20.49 -0.35
N ILE A 154 4.44 20.23 -1.46
CA ILE A 154 5.46 19.18 -1.49
C ILE A 154 6.84 19.77 -1.75
N ASN A 155 7.75 19.61 -0.79
CA ASN A 155 9.09 20.16 -0.94
C ASN A 155 9.92 19.35 -1.93
N SER A 156 9.86 18.02 -1.85
CA SER A 156 10.55 17.12 -2.78
C SER A 156 9.69 15.96 -3.21
N ARG A 157 9.66 15.72 -4.53
CA ARG A 157 8.86 14.65 -5.13
C ARG A 157 9.65 13.92 -6.19
N CYS A 158 9.65 12.60 -6.10
CA CYS A 158 10.08 11.69 -7.15
C CYS A 158 8.98 10.65 -7.40
N VAL A 159 8.58 10.50 -8.66
CA VAL A 159 7.61 9.48 -9.06
C VAL A 159 8.17 8.67 -10.21
N LEU A 160 8.15 7.35 -10.08
CA LEU A 160 8.46 6.39 -11.13
C LEU A 160 7.21 5.56 -11.43
N SER A 161 6.76 5.52 -12.68
CA SER A 161 5.58 4.73 -13.05
C SER A 161 5.83 3.89 -14.29
N LEU A 162 5.85 2.56 -14.20
CA LEU A 162 5.96 1.69 -15.38
C LEU A 162 4.64 1.00 -15.65
N TYR A 163 4.22 0.99 -16.91
CA TYR A 163 2.98 0.42 -17.38
C TYR A 163 3.25 -0.51 -18.57
N HIS A 164 2.62 -1.67 -18.60
CA HIS A 164 2.76 -2.62 -19.70
C HIS A 164 1.39 -3.24 -20.02
N ASN A 165 1.04 -3.30 -21.30
CA ASN A 165 -0.24 -3.82 -21.79
C ASN A 165 -1.44 -3.26 -21.04
N ILE A 166 -1.67 -1.96 -21.23
CA ILE A 166 -2.87 -1.31 -20.71
C ILE A 166 -3.82 -1.01 -21.86
N ASN A 167 -5.08 -1.40 -21.75
CA ASN A 167 -6.06 -1.16 -22.81
C ASN A 167 -6.71 0.22 -22.67
N SER A 168 -6.97 0.65 -21.44
CA SER A 168 -7.48 1.99 -21.14
C SER A 168 -6.77 2.59 -19.93
N LEU A 169 -6.19 3.77 -20.13
CA LEU A 169 -5.43 4.50 -19.12
C LEU A 169 -5.98 5.91 -18.95
N TRP A 170 -6.35 6.25 -17.71
CA TRP A 170 -6.79 7.57 -17.32
C TRP A 170 -5.99 8.01 -16.09
N VAL A 171 -5.26 9.11 -16.24
CA VAL A 171 -4.43 9.66 -15.16
C VAL A 171 -4.76 11.14 -14.99
N LEU A 172 -5.18 11.51 -13.79
CA LEU A 172 -5.34 12.90 -13.36
C LEU A 172 -4.34 13.19 -12.25
N SER A 173 -3.59 14.27 -12.39
CA SER A 173 -2.70 14.74 -11.35
C SER A 173 -2.79 16.25 -11.17
N LEU A 174 -3.10 16.70 -9.95
CA LEU A 174 -3.16 18.11 -9.59
C LEU A 174 -2.13 18.43 -8.50
N TYR A 175 -1.47 19.57 -8.68
CA TYR A 175 -0.31 19.96 -7.89
C TYR A 175 -0.45 21.41 -7.43
N HIS A 176 -0.23 21.64 -6.14
CA HIS A 176 -0.09 22.98 -5.58
C HIS A 176 1.21 23.08 -4.78
N ASN A 177 2.05 24.06 -5.15
CA ASN A 177 3.30 24.39 -4.50
C ASN A 177 4.28 23.20 -4.39
N ILE A 178 5.06 22.97 -5.46
CA ILE A 178 6.10 21.94 -5.50
C ILE A 178 7.45 22.58 -5.76
N ASN A 179 8.36 22.46 -4.80
CA ASN A 179 9.68 23.09 -4.89
C ASN A 179 10.63 22.29 -5.79
N SER A 180 10.61 20.95 -5.70
CA SER A 180 11.43 20.08 -6.53
C SER A 180 10.65 18.84 -6.99
N ARG A 181 10.79 18.50 -8.27
CA ARG A 181 10.02 17.44 -8.91
C ARG A 181 10.86 16.65 -9.91
N TRP A 182 10.85 15.34 -9.73
CA TRP A 182 11.31 14.35 -10.68
C TRP A 182 10.18 13.38 -10.99
N VAL A 183 9.95 13.09 -12.27
CA VAL A 183 8.95 12.12 -12.70
C VAL A 183 9.54 11.28 -13.82
N LEU A 184 9.49 9.96 -13.73
CA LEU A 184 9.70 9.12 -14.88
C LEU A 184 8.65 8.04 -14.98
N SER A 185 7.80 8.15 -15.99
CA SER A 185 6.81 7.15 -16.32
C SER A 185 7.23 6.43 -17.61
N HIS A 186 7.06 5.11 -17.74
CA HIS A 186 6.98 4.56 -19.09
C HIS A 186 6.03 3.39 -19.28
N TYR A 187 5.28 3.50 -20.37
CA TYR A 187 4.10 2.73 -20.72
C TYR A 187 4.35 2.01 -22.02
N HIS A 188 3.99 0.72 -22.19
CA HIS A 188 3.72 0.27 -23.55
C HIS A 188 2.76 -0.91 -23.72
N SER A 189 1.78 -0.68 -24.58
CA SER A 189 1.09 -1.61 -25.49
C SER A 189 1.17 -1.01 -26.91
N PRO A 190 1.53 -1.80 -27.94
CA PRO A 190 0.56 -2.11 -28.98
C PRO A 190 0.53 -3.60 -29.29
N GLN A 191 -0.65 -4.19 -29.06
CA GLN A 191 -1.37 -5.17 -29.88
C GLN A 191 -2.83 -5.14 -29.43
#